data_AF-A0A7Y4UQD5-F1
#
_entry.id   AF-A0A7Y4UQD5-F1
#
_cell.length_a   1.000
_cell.length_b   1.000
_cell.length_c   1.000
_cell.angle_alpha   90.00
_cell.angle_beta   90.00
_cell.angle_gamma   90.00
#
_symmetry.space_group_name_H-M   'P 1'
#
loop_
_entity.id
_entity.type
_entity.pdbx_description
1 polymer ?
#
loop_
_entity_poly.entity_id
_entity_poly.type
_entity_poly.pdbx_seq_one_letter_code
_entity_poly.pdbx_strand_id
1 'polypeptide(L)'
;MSSITKKVALFYGLWVLLCILLSAFGYGDGKAGHLYLTFTGLPLALLSFHIIPNGSVFATFVAGVIGWLQWCLVVEANSRFDAWRKSKNV
;
A
#
# COMPACT_ATOMS: atom_id res chain seq x y z
N MET A 1 -7.13 -14.84 5.20
CA MET A 1 -6.67 -13.57 5.80
C MET A 1 -6.80 -13.61 7.30
N SER A 2 -5.67 -13.50 7.99
CA SER A 2 -5.63 -13.37 9.45
C SER A 2 -6.32 -12.08 9.94
N SER A 3 -6.68 -12.03 11.22
CA SER A 3 -7.23 -10.81 11.86
C SER A 3 -6.31 -9.60 11.71
N ILE A 4 -4.99 -9.83 11.78
CA ILE A 4 -3.97 -8.80 11.60
C ILE A 4 -3.93 -8.33 10.15
N THR A 5 -4.04 -9.24 9.17
CA THR A 5 -4.11 -8.89 7.75
C THR A 5 -5.31 -7.98 7.46
N LYS A 6 -6.46 -8.24 8.08
CA LYS A 6 -7.66 -7.38 7.93
C LYS A 6 -7.43 -5.98 8.48
N LYS A 7 -6.81 -5.85 9.66
CA LYS A 7 -6.51 -4.55 10.28
C LYS A 7 -5.51 -3.73 9.45
N VAL A 8 -4.43 -4.36 9.00
CA VAL A 8 -3.42 -3.70 8.15
C VAL A 8 -4.05 -3.28 6.82
N ALA A 9 -4.85 -4.15 6.20
CA ALA A 9 -5.54 -3.82 4.96
C ALA A 9 -6.47 -2.60 5.11
N LEU A 10 -7.18 -2.50 6.24
CA LEU A 10 -8.10 -1.40 6.51
C LEU A 10 -7.36 -0.08 6.80
N PHE A 11 -6.33 -0.12 7.64
CA PHE A 11 -5.53 1.06 7.97
C PHE A 11 -4.75 1.59 6.76
N TYR A 12 -4.14 0.68 5.99
CA TYR A 12 -3.44 1.04 4.76
C TYR A 12 -4.41 1.50 3.67
N GLY A 13 -5.60 0.89 3.56
CA GLY A 13 -6.66 1.35 2.65
C GLY A 13 -7.13 2.77 2.97
N LEU A 14 -7.29 3.11 4.26
CA LEU A 14 -7.60 4.47 4.70
C LEU A 14 -6.46 5.45 4.39
N TRP A 15 -5.21 5.04 4.56
CA TRP A 15 -4.04 5.84 4.19
C TRP A 15 -4.00 6.12 2.67
N VAL A 16 -4.26 5.10 1.85
CA VAL A 16 -4.39 5.23 0.39
C VAL A 16 -5.48 6.23 0.02
N LEU A 17 -6.65 6.10 0.63
CA LEU A 17 -7.77 7.00 0.39
C LEU A 17 -7.41 8.46 0.76
N LEU A 18 -6.72 8.67 1.88
CA LEU A 18 -6.26 9.99 2.29
C LEU A 18 -5.29 10.59 1.27
N CYS A 19 -4.30 9.83 0.77
CA CYS A 19 -3.35 10.31 -0.23
C CYS A 19 -4.03 10.63 -1.58
N ILE A 20 -5.06 9.86 -1.97
CA ILE A 20 -5.88 10.14 -3.15
C ILE A 20 -6.65 11.44 -2.96
N LEU A 21 -7.30 11.63 -1.80
CA LEU A 21 -8.05 12.85 -1.50
C LEU A 21 -7.13 14.07 -1.52
N LEU A 22 -5.95 14.01 -0.87
CA LEU A 22 -4.97 15.10 -0.90
C LEU A 22 -4.53 15.42 -2.33
N SER A 23 -4.32 14.39 -3.18
CA SER A 23 -4.00 14.59 -4.59
C SER A 23 -5.15 15.23 -5.36
N ALA A 24 -6.40 14.83 -5.08
CA ALA A 24 -7.60 15.37 -5.73
C ALA A 24 -7.88 16.83 -5.35
N PHE A 25 -7.58 17.22 -4.11
CA PHE A 25 -7.69 18.61 -3.65
C PHE A 25 -6.51 19.50 -4.06
N GLY A 26 -5.56 18.99 -4.86
CA GLY A 26 -4.43 19.77 -5.35
C GLY A 26 -3.37 20.08 -4.29
N TYR A 27 -3.41 19.42 -3.12
CA TYR A 27 -2.36 19.53 -2.12
C TYR A 27 -1.08 18.86 -2.64
N GLY A 28 -0.16 19.66 -3.18
CA GLY A 28 1.11 19.19 -3.69
C GLY A 28 1.00 18.43 -5.01
N ASP A 29 0.48 19.08 -6.06
CA ASP A 29 0.68 18.73 -7.48
C ASP A 29 0.35 17.27 -7.87
N GLY A 30 -0.42 16.55 -7.06
CA GLY A 30 -0.63 15.08 -7.12
C GLY A 30 0.63 14.24 -6.83
N LYS A 31 1.83 14.79 -7.07
CA LYS A 31 3.14 14.16 -6.85
C LYS A 31 3.42 13.89 -5.38
N ALA A 32 2.96 14.76 -4.47
CA ALA A 32 3.19 14.57 -3.03
C ALA A 32 2.46 13.32 -2.51
N GLY A 33 1.17 13.15 -2.86
CA GLY A 33 0.39 11.96 -2.49
C GLY A 33 1.01 10.68 -3.04
N HIS A 34 1.52 10.73 -4.28
CA HIS A 34 2.23 9.62 -4.90
C HIS A 34 3.55 9.27 -4.18
N LEU A 35 4.33 10.28 -3.80
CA LEU A 35 5.57 10.10 -3.04
C LEU A 35 5.30 9.50 -1.65
N TYR A 36 4.30 9.99 -0.93
CA TYR A 36 3.95 9.45 0.38
C TYR A 36 3.56 7.97 0.30
N LEU A 37 2.74 7.59 -0.70
CA LEU A 37 2.37 6.19 -0.95
C LEU A 37 3.57 5.33 -1.31
N THR A 38 4.51 5.89 -2.07
CA THR A 38 5.76 5.21 -2.42
C THR A 38 6.60 4.91 -1.18
N PHE A 39 6.75 5.88 -0.28
CA PHE A 39 7.54 5.71 0.94
C PHE A 39 6.90 4.70 1.91
N THR A 40 5.57 4.69 2.02
CA THR A 40 4.85 3.80 2.95
C THR A 40 4.50 2.43 2.35
N GLY A 41 4.56 2.30 1.03
CA GLY A 41 4.05 1.16 0.27
C GLY A 41 5.08 0.16 -0.24
N LEU A 42 6.37 0.31 0.13
CA LEU A 42 7.52 -0.46 -0.38
C LEU A 42 7.84 -0.17 -1.87
N PRO A 43 9.02 -0.60 -2.41
CA PRO A 43 9.47 -0.20 -3.75
C PRO A 43 8.53 -0.55 -4.92
N LEU A 44 7.56 -1.46 -4.79
CA LEU A 44 6.63 -1.73 -5.91
C LEU A 44 5.66 -0.59 -6.17
N ALA A 45 5.36 0.26 -5.19
CA ALA A 45 4.56 1.46 -5.45
C ALA A 45 5.22 2.36 -6.52
N LEU A 46 6.55 2.32 -6.68
CA LEU A 46 7.29 3.00 -7.75
C LEU A 46 6.98 2.49 -9.16
N LEU A 47 6.46 1.26 -9.32
CA LEU A 47 6.10 0.72 -10.65
C LEU A 47 5.03 1.58 -11.33
N SER A 48 4.20 2.25 -10.54
CA SER A 48 3.20 3.18 -11.08
C SER A 48 3.81 4.34 -11.89
N PHE A 49 5.05 4.77 -11.58
CA PHE A 49 5.79 5.76 -12.37
C PHE A 49 6.18 5.27 -13.77
N HIS A 50 6.22 3.95 -14.00
CA HIS A 50 6.51 3.37 -15.32
C HIS A 50 5.24 3.11 -16.13
N ILE A 51 4.07 3.16 -15.49
CA ILE A 51 2.79 2.80 -16.11
C ILE A 51 1.97 4.04 -16.46
N ILE A 52 2.08 5.14 -15.69
CA ILE A 52 1.18 6.31 -15.80
C ILE A 52 1.98 7.62 -15.68
N PRO A 53 1.64 8.69 -16.43
CA PRO A 53 2.22 10.01 -16.25
C PRO A 53 2.14 10.52 -14.81
N ASN A 54 3.29 10.95 -14.29
CA ASN A 54 3.50 11.37 -12.90
C ASN A 54 2.63 12.58 -12.52
N GLY A 55 2.04 12.55 -11.32
CA GLY A 55 1.31 13.68 -10.73
C GLY A 55 -0.19 13.71 -11.00
N SER A 56 -0.74 12.70 -11.69
CA SER A 56 -2.20 12.56 -11.79
C SER A 56 -2.80 11.85 -10.58
N VAL A 57 -4.05 12.20 -10.23
CA VAL A 57 -4.84 11.49 -9.19
C VAL A 57 -4.93 10.00 -9.51
N PHE A 58 -5.03 9.65 -10.79
CA PHE A 58 -5.05 8.27 -11.26
C PHE A 58 -3.73 7.53 -10.98
N ALA A 59 -2.58 8.17 -11.17
CA ALA A 59 -1.29 7.61 -10.80
C ALA A 59 -1.19 7.36 -9.28
N THR A 60 -1.69 8.27 -8.45
CA THR A 60 -1.77 8.11 -6.99
C THR A 60 -2.66 6.91 -6.60
N PHE A 61 -3.82 6.75 -7.26
CA PHE A 61 -4.70 5.61 -7.03
C PHE A 61 -4.00 4.29 -7.33
N VAL A 62 -3.36 4.16 -8.50
CA VAL A 62 -2.67 2.93 -8.90
C VAL A 62 -1.49 2.62 -7.98
N ALA A 63 -0.69 3.61 -7.59
CA ALA A 63 0.37 3.43 -6.60
C ALA A 63 -0.17 2.89 -5.27
N GLY A 64 -1.29 3.44 -4.81
CA GLY A 64 -1.97 3.03 -3.59
C GLY A 64 -2.47 1.58 -3.64
N VAL A 65 -3.09 1.17 -4.74
CA VAL A 65 -3.56 -0.21 -4.95
C VAL A 65 -2.40 -1.19 -4.95
N ILE A 66 -1.30 -0.87 -5.65
CA ILE A 66 -0.10 -1.73 -5.71
C ILE A 66 0.51 -1.90 -4.31
N GLY A 67 0.71 -0.79 -3.58
CA GLY A 67 1.25 -0.83 -2.23
C GLY A 67 0.33 -1.60 -1.25
N TRP A 68 -0.99 -1.47 -1.43
CA TRP A 68 -1.97 -2.18 -0.60
C TRP A 68 -1.92 -3.70 -0.80
N LEU A 69 -1.86 -4.14 -2.06
CA LEU A 69 -1.68 -5.54 -2.40
C LEU A 69 -0.36 -6.10 -1.85
N GLN A 70 0.72 -5.33 -1.96
CA GLN A 70 2.01 -5.73 -1.41
C GLN A 70 1.94 -5.94 0.10
N TRP A 71 1.35 -5.01 0.85
CA TRP A 71 1.17 -5.16 2.30
C TRP A 71 0.32 -6.38 2.68
N CYS A 72 -0.76 -6.64 1.94
CA CYS A 72 -1.60 -7.82 2.18
C CYS A 72 -0.80 -9.12 2.01
N LEU A 73 0.04 -9.21 0.98
CA LEU A 73 0.90 -10.37 0.73
C LEU A 73 1.96 -10.54 1.82
N VAL A 74 2.63 -9.47 2.23
CA VAL A 74 3.65 -9.51 3.30
C VAL A 74 3.05 -9.98 4.62
N VAL A 75 1.88 -9.45 5.01
CA VAL A 75 1.23 -9.84 6.27
C VAL A 75 0.71 -11.28 6.22
N GLU A 76 0.14 -11.71 5.09
CA GLU A 76 -0.27 -13.10 4.92
C GLU A 76 0.94 -14.05 4.99
N ALA A 77 2.05 -13.74 4.32
CA ALA A 77 3.28 -14.53 4.37
C ALA A 77 3.85 -14.61 5.80
N ASN A 78 3.92 -13.49 6.53
CA ASN A 78 4.34 -13.48 7.93
C ASN A 78 3.40 -14.31 8.81
N SER A 79 2.08 -14.21 8.62
CA SER A 79 1.12 -14.99 9.41
C SER A 79 1.27 -16.51 9.19
N ARG A 80 1.57 -16.93 7.95
CA ARG A 80 1.84 -18.33 7.61
C ARG A 80 3.15 -18.80 8.20
N PHE A 81 4.19 -17.96 8.16
CA PHE A 81 5.49 -18.26 8.74
C PHE A 81 5.39 -18.42 10.27
N ASP A 82 4.66 -17.54 10.95
CA ASP A 82 4.42 -17.65 12.40
C ASP A 82 3.63 -18.91 12.77
N ALA A 83 2.62 -19.27 11.98
CA ALA A 83 1.85 -20.50 12.19
C ALA A 83 2.75 -21.76 12.03
N TRP A 84 3.59 -21.79 11.00
CA TRP A 84 4.56 -22.86 10.78
C TRP A 84 5.61 -22.94 11.89
N ARG A 85 6.13 -21.79 12.36
CA ARG A 85 7.11 -21.75 13.45
C ARG A 85 6.51 -22.31 14.75
N LYS A 86 5.26 -21.94 15.05
CA LYS A 86 4.55 -22.47 16.23
C LYS A 86 4.31 -23.98 16.13
N SER A 87 4.02 -24.53 14.94
CA SER A 87 3.84 -25.98 14.79
C SER A 87 5.14 -26.79 14.86
N LYS A 88 6.31 -26.14 14.75
CA LYS A 88 7.63 -26.77 14.88
C LYS A 88 8.23 -26.69 16.29
N ASN A 89 7.72 -25.80 17.14
CA ASN A 89 8.16 -25.61 18.52
C ASN A 89 7.23 -26.27 19.56
N VAL A 90 6.32 -27.15 19.10
CA VAL A 90 5.47 -28.02 19.92
C VAL A 90 5.86 -29.47 19.65
#